data_AF-A0A2N8NYG6-F1
#
_entry.id   AF-A0A2N8NYG6-F1
#
_cell.length_a   1.000
_cell.length_b   1.000
_cell.length_c   1.000
_cell.angle_alpha   90.00
_cell.angle_beta   90.00
_cell.angle_gamma   90.00
#
_symmetry.space_group_name_H-M   'P 1'
#
loop_
_entity.id
_entity.type
_entity.pdbx_description
1 polymer ?
#
loop_
_entity_poly.entity_id
_entity_poly.type
_entity_poly.pdbx_seq_one_letter_code
_entity_poly.pdbx_strand_id
1 'polypeptide(L)'
;MRVGHTFTRHFDLETRQHELFGMDLGEGPSRRVLVTGAALYTVWVGGLLLILGVPTQLLFTFYFAPPALITYYGAQRSRRNERRWNLTRWALVIRYLTVGHRPIVNGGRRAADRTEWLPLRARLGERSETFLDLPGMGVFENALGGEEPKPTAGRPAKLDSRPRLYGPDHVYRARMRTRSGRRAEAPPAAGAKKGTR
;
A
#
# COMPACT_ATOMS: atom_id res chain seq x y z
N MET A 1 -12.45 19.71 -30.63
CA MET A 1 -12.54 20.12 -29.21
C MET A 1 -11.30 19.65 -28.47
N ARG A 2 -10.55 20.54 -27.81
CA ARG A 2 -9.44 20.17 -26.92
C ARG A 2 -9.97 20.16 -25.49
N VAL A 3 -9.99 19.00 -24.86
CA VAL A 3 -10.39 18.84 -23.47
C VAL A 3 -9.20 19.21 -22.59
N GLY A 4 -9.31 20.32 -21.87
CA GLY A 4 -8.35 20.70 -20.84
C GLY A 4 -8.61 19.87 -19.58
N HIS A 5 -7.66 19.04 -19.18
CA HIS A 5 -7.73 18.33 -17.92
C HIS A 5 -7.13 19.20 -16.81
N THR A 6 -7.99 19.68 -15.91
CA THR A 6 -7.57 20.38 -14.70
C THR A 6 -7.21 19.34 -13.63
N PHE A 7 -5.91 19.08 -13.44
CA PHE A 7 -5.41 18.15 -12.42
C PHE A 7 -5.29 18.79 -11.02
N THR A 8 -6.23 19.66 -10.63
CA THR A 8 -6.24 20.24 -9.28
C THR A 8 -7.12 19.40 -8.35
N ARG A 9 -6.45 18.73 -7.41
CA ARG A 9 -6.99 17.85 -6.39
C ARG A 9 -7.72 18.64 -5.28
N HIS A 10 -8.74 19.42 -5.61
CA HIS A 10 -9.48 20.21 -4.63
C HIS A 10 -10.96 19.84 -4.49
N PHE A 11 -11.52 19.06 -5.42
CA PHE A 11 -12.87 18.54 -5.29
C PHE A 11 -12.84 17.01 -5.19
N ASP A 12 -13.10 16.51 -3.99
CA ASP A 12 -13.33 15.09 -3.71
C ASP A 12 -14.83 14.90 -3.51
N LEU A 13 -15.56 14.81 -4.63
CA LEU A 13 -17.00 14.52 -4.63
C LEU A 13 -17.19 13.03 -4.35
N GLU A 14 -17.26 12.67 -3.07
CA GLU A 14 -17.58 11.31 -2.65
C GLU A 14 -19.09 11.06 -2.73
N THR A 15 -19.52 10.03 -3.47
CA THR A 15 -20.93 9.61 -3.51
C THR A 15 -21.32 9.03 -2.14
N ARG A 16 -22.21 9.72 -1.43
CA ARG A 16 -22.76 9.27 -0.15
C ARG A 16 -24.10 8.54 -0.34
N GLN A 17 -24.42 7.67 0.61
CA GLN A 17 -25.67 6.93 0.62
C GLN A 17 -26.60 7.51 1.68
N HIS A 18 -27.59 8.26 1.23
CA HIS A 18 -28.52 8.98 2.09
C HIS A 18 -29.66 8.09 2.60
N GLU A 19 -30.01 7.03 1.87
CA GLU A 19 -31.09 6.11 2.26
C GLU A 19 -30.59 4.67 2.23
N LEU A 20 -30.86 3.89 3.28
CA LEU A 20 -30.56 2.45 3.33
C LEU A 20 -31.79 1.72 3.88
N PHE A 21 -32.35 0.80 3.10
CA PHE A 21 -33.53 0.01 3.48
C PHE A 21 -34.73 0.86 3.97
N GLY A 22 -34.99 2.01 3.33
CA GLY A 22 -36.10 2.90 3.70
C GLY A 22 -35.87 3.75 4.95
N MET A 23 -34.71 3.63 5.60
CA MET A 23 -34.27 4.57 6.63
C MET A 23 -33.43 5.68 6.00
N ASP A 24 -33.75 6.93 6.30
CA ASP A 24 -32.92 8.09 5.96
C ASP A 24 -31.75 8.19 6.95
N LEU A 25 -30.54 8.12 6.44
CA LEU A 25 -29.28 8.22 7.19
C LEU A 25 -28.75 9.66 7.23
N GLY A 26 -29.52 10.63 6.71
CA GLY A 26 -29.13 12.03 6.63
C GLY A 26 -27.91 12.20 5.72
N GLU A 27 -26.75 12.52 6.30
CA GLU A 27 -25.53 12.76 5.52
C GLU A 27 -24.94 11.46 4.93
N GLY A 28 -25.28 10.30 5.49
CA GLY A 28 -25.01 8.99 4.91
C GLY A 28 -23.53 8.54 4.87
N PRO A 29 -23.21 7.24 5.08
CA PRO A 29 -21.87 6.73 4.85
C PRO A 29 -21.53 6.79 3.35
N SER A 30 -20.24 6.92 3.00
CA SER A 30 -19.84 6.89 1.60
C SER A 30 -20.11 5.51 0.98
N ARG A 31 -20.58 5.47 -0.28
CA ARG A 31 -20.94 4.21 -0.95
C ARG A 31 -19.79 3.21 -0.99
N ARG A 32 -18.56 3.69 -1.14
CA ARG A 32 -17.37 2.83 -1.12
C ARG A 32 -17.17 2.15 0.23
N VAL A 33 -17.47 2.83 1.33
CA VAL A 33 -17.40 2.25 2.69
C VAL A 33 -18.48 1.19 2.86
N LEU A 34 -19.69 1.43 2.37
CA LEU A 34 -20.75 0.42 2.38
C LEU A 34 -20.37 -0.83 1.58
N VAL A 35 -19.90 -0.67 0.34
CA VAL A 35 -19.49 -1.81 -0.50
C VAL A 35 -18.32 -2.58 0.13
N THR A 36 -17.31 -1.86 0.64
CA THR A 36 -16.15 -2.49 1.27
C THR A 36 -16.55 -3.19 2.57
N GLY A 37 -17.40 -2.56 3.37
CA GLY A 37 -17.92 -3.13 4.61
C GLY A 37 -18.78 -4.37 4.35
N ALA A 38 -19.68 -4.33 3.36
CA ALA A 38 -20.48 -5.47 2.96
C ALA A 38 -19.59 -6.64 2.51
N ALA A 39 -18.63 -6.40 1.61
CA ALA A 39 -17.70 -7.43 1.17
C ALA A 39 -16.89 -8.04 2.32
N LEU A 40 -16.35 -7.19 3.20
CA LEU A 40 -15.60 -7.64 4.37
C LEU A 40 -16.47 -8.47 5.32
N TYR A 41 -17.69 -8.00 5.59
CA TYR A 41 -18.63 -8.67 6.49
C TYR A 41 -19.03 -10.03 5.93
N THR A 42 -19.34 -10.13 4.63
CA THR A 42 -19.66 -11.41 3.97
C THR A 42 -18.50 -12.40 4.06
N VAL A 43 -17.26 -11.96 3.80
CA VAL A 43 -16.09 -12.84 3.90
C VAL A 43 -15.84 -13.28 5.33
N TRP A 44 -15.93 -12.36 6.30
CA TRP A 44 -15.68 -12.65 7.71
C TRP A 44 -16.75 -13.57 8.30
N VAL A 45 -18.01 -13.13 8.28
CA VAL A 45 -19.12 -13.89 8.86
C VAL A 45 -19.36 -15.17 8.07
N GLY A 46 -19.30 -15.13 6.74
CA GLY A 46 -19.40 -16.35 5.93
C GLY A 46 -18.31 -17.35 6.26
N GLY A 47 -17.06 -16.90 6.41
CA GLY A 47 -15.95 -17.76 6.82
C GLY A 47 -16.16 -18.35 8.22
N LEU A 48 -16.59 -17.54 9.18
CA LEU A 48 -16.85 -18.03 10.54
C LEU A 48 -18.04 -19.00 10.59
N LEU A 49 -19.12 -18.75 9.85
CA LEU A 49 -20.26 -19.66 9.77
C LEU A 49 -19.83 -21.04 9.23
N LEU A 50 -18.91 -21.08 8.26
CA LEU A 50 -18.39 -22.34 7.72
C LEU A 50 -17.50 -23.11 8.72
N ILE A 51 -16.77 -22.42 9.58
CA ILE A 51 -15.82 -23.03 10.52
C ILE A 51 -16.47 -23.39 11.86
N LEU A 52 -17.26 -22.45 12.41
CA LEU A 52 -17.80 -22.49 13.76
C LEU A 52 -19.33 -22.70 13.80
N GLY A 53 -20.03 -22.57 12.67
CA GLY A 53 -21.49 -22.69 12.61
C GLY A 53 -22.22 -21.44 13.09
N VAL A 54 -23.48 -21.60 13.53
CA VAL A 54 -24.34 -20.47 13.92
C VAL A 54 -23.82 -19.78 15.20
N PRO A 55 -23.80 -18.44 15.26
CA PRO A 55 -23.30 -17.73 16.44
C PRO A 55 -24.15 -17.99 17.68
N THR A 56 -23.50 -18.38 18.78
CA THR A 56 -24.07 -18.34 20.13
C THR A 56 -23.97 -16.93 20.71
N GLN A 57 -24.72 -16.61 21.77
CA GLN A 57 -24.70 -15.28 22.40
C GLN A 57 -23.29 -14.80 22.77
N LEU A 58 -22.41 -15.73 23.18
CA LEU A 58 -21.02 -15.43 23.53
C LEU A 58 -20.17 -15.07 22.30
N LEU A 59 -20.39 -15.74 21.17
CA LEU A 59 -19.62 -15.53 19.94
C LEU A 59 -20.16 -14.36 19.09
N PHE A 60 -21.37 -13.88 19.37
CA PHE A 60 -21.99 -12.80 18.61
C PHE A 60 -21.06 -11.58 18.43
N THR A 61 -20.40 -11.14 19.50
CA THR A 61 -19.45 -10.03 19.46
C THR A 61 -18.28 -10.32 18.51
N PHE A 62 -17.79 -11.56 18.47
CA PHE A 62 -16.69 -11.96 17.59
C PHE A 62 -17.09 -12.01 16.11
N TYR A 63 -18.35 -12.35 15.84
CA TYR A 63 -18.90 -12.32 14.48
C TYR A 63 -19.07 -10.88 13.97
N PHE A 64 -19.53 -9.97 14.82
CA PHE A 64 -19.94 -8.63 14.39
C PHE A 64 -18.88 -7.54 14.59
N ALA A 65 -18.23 -7.50 15.75
CA ALA A 65 -17.40 -6.37 16.15
C ALA A 65 -16.13 -6.21 15.29
N PRO A 66 -15.35 -7.27 14.98
CA PRO A 66 -14.15 -7.13 14.15
C PRO A 66 -14.41 -6.53 12.76
N PRO A 67 -15.35 -7.05 11.93
CA PRO A 67 -15.59 -6.46 10.61
C PRO A 67 -16.16 -5.05 10.69
N ALA A 68 -16.98 -4.73 11.70
CA ALA A 68 -17.49 -3.38 11.92
C ALA A 68 -16.35 -2.39 12.25
N LEU A 69 -15.46 -2.75 13.18
CA LEU A 69 -14.31 -1.93 13.57
C LEU A 69 -13.33 -1.74 12.42
N ILE A 70 -13.01 -2.81 11.70
CA ILE A 70 -12.11 -2.76 10.54
C ILE A 70 -12.69 -1.85 9.46
N THR A 71 -13.99 -1.92 9.20
CA THR A 71 -14.66 -1.06 8.21
C THR A 71 -14.62 0.39 8.66
N TYR A 72 -15.00 0.68 9.91
CA TYR A 72 -15.07 2.04 10.44
C TYR A 72 -13.68 2.71 10.46
N TYR A 73 -12.68 2.07 11.06
CA TYR A 73 -11.33 2.64 11.15
C TYR A 73 -10.55 2.54 9.84
N GLY A 74 -10.82 1.51 9.03
CA GLY A 74 -10.20 1.31 7.73
C GLY A 74 -10.64 2.33 6.69
N ALA A 75 -11.91 2.76 6.76
CA ALA A 75 -12.47 3.82 5.93
C ALA A 75 -11.87 5.21 6.19
N GLN A 76 -11.35 5.43 7.40
CA GLN A 76 -10.75 6.72 7.75
C GLN A 76 -9.47 6.99 6.94
N ARG A 77 -9.24 8.26 6.61
CA ARG A 77 -8.00 8.70 5.97
C ARG A 77 -6.83 8.54 6.93
N SER A 78 -5.67 8.14 6.39
CA SER A 78 -4.50 7.93 7.24
C SER A 78 -3.86 9.26 7.63
N ARG A 79 -3.67 9.49 8.94
CA ARG A 79 -2.96 10.68 9.46
C ARG A 79 -1.55 10.84 8.90
N ARG A 80 -0.88 9.74 8.52
CA ARG A 80 0.48 9.75 7.97
C ARG A 80 0.52 9.99 6.46
N ASN A 81 -0.56 9.67 5.76
CA ASN A 81 -0.67 9.87 4.32
C ASN A 81 -2.13 10.14 3.96
N GLU A 82 -2.47 11.42 3.89
CA GLU A 82 -3.83 11.89 3.60
C GLU A 82 -4.35 11.42 2.24
N ARG A 83 -3.48 10.93 1.35
CA ARG A 83 -3.87 10.38 0.06
C ARG A 83 -4.40 8.96 0.12
N ARG A 84 -4.24 8.26 1.24
CA ARG A 84 -4.55 6.84 1.36
C ARG A 84 -5.44 6.59 2.57
N TRP A 85 -6.37 5.65 2.40
CA TRP A 85 -7.17 5.14 3.51
C TRP A 85 -6.35 4.21 4.39
N ASN A 86 -6.76 4.10 5.66
CA ASN A 86 -6.12 3.20 6.60
C ASN A 86 -6.19 1.75 6.13
N LEU A 87 -7.30 1.33 5.52
CA LEU A 87 -7.45 -0.03 5.00
C LEU A 87 -6.37 -0.37 3.96
N THR A 88 -6.11 0.52 3.00
CA THR A 88 -5.05 0.32 2.01
C THR A 88 -3.68 0.28 2.66
N ARG A 89 -3.45 1.13 3.68
CA ARG A 89 -2.20 1.13 4.44
C ARG A 89 -2.03 -0.19 5.18
N TRP A 90 -3.06 -0.69 5.85
CA TRP A 90 -3.03 -1.99 6.53
C TRP A 90 -2.76 -3.12 5.54
N ALA A 91 -3.45 -3.14 4.40
CA ALA A 91 -3.20 -4.14 3.35
C ALA A 91 -1.75 -4.12 2.84
N LEU A 92 -1.14 -2.93 2.68
CA LEU A 92 0.27 -2.81 2.31
C LEU A 92 1.21 -3.30 3.42
N VAL A 93 0.89 -3.01 4.68
CA VAL A 93 1.65 -3.52 5.83
C VAL A 93 1.55 -5.04 5.90
N ILE A 94 0.35 -5.61 5.82
CA ILE A 94 0.13 -7.06 5.82
C ILE A 94 0.87 -7.71 4.65
N ARG A 95 0.79 -7.13 3.44
CA ARG A 95 1.54 -7.62 2.28
C ARG A 95 3.05 -7.56 2.49
N TYR A 96 3.55 -6.48 3.08
CA TYR A 96 4.97 -6.33 3.40
C TYR A 96 5.46 -7.38 4.41
N LEU A 97 4.62 -7.73 5.40
CA LEU A 97 4.90 -8.75 6.40
C LEU A 97 4.77 -10.18 5.82
N THR A 98 3.82 -10.44 4.93
CA THR A 98 3.57 -11.80 4.41
C THR A 98 4.42 -12.15 3.20
N VAL A 99 4.47 -11.28 2.18
CA VAL A 99 5.16 -11.57 0.91
C VAL A 99 6.66 -11.33 1.01
N GLY A 100 7.09 -10.43 1.89
CA GLY A 100 8.50 -10.07 2.04
C GLY A 100 9.02 -9.04 1.07
N HIS A 101 10.13 -8.43 1.49
CA HIS A 101 10.72 -7.31 0.79
C HIS A 101 11.88 -7.80 -0.07
N ARG A 102 11.76 -7.57 -1.37
CA ARG A 102 12.82 -7.84 -2.34
C ARG A 102 13.89 -6.75 -2.22
N PRO A 103 15.13 -7.08 -1.82
CA PRO A 103 16.19 -6.09 -1.76
C PRO A 103 16.59 -5.64 -3.17
N ILE A 104 17.16 -4.43 -3.24
CA ILE A 104 17.77 -3.91 -4.46
C ILE A 104 19.26 -4.26 -4.40
N VAL A 105 19.66 -5.34 -5.07
CA VAL A 105 21.06 -5.77 -5.15
C VAL A 105 21.79 -5.03 -6.28
N ASN A 106 22.96 -4.46 -5.98
CA ASN A 106 23.79 -3.73 -6.96
C ASN A 106 23.02 -2.65 -7.75
N GLY A 107 22.14 -1.90 -7.09
CA GLY A 107 21.34 -0.85 -7.74
C GLY A 107 20.31 -1.38 -8.76
N GLY A 108 19.94 -2.66 -8.68
CA GLY A 108 18.96 -3.30 -9.58
C GLY A 108 19.58 -4.00 -10.78
N ARG A 109 20.92 -4.13 -10.85
CA ARG A 109 21.63 -4.87 -11.92
C ARG A 109 21.28 -6.36 -11.95
N ARG A 110 20.83 -6.91 -10.83
CA ARG A 110 20.44 -8.32 -10.69
C ARG A 110 19.08 -8.43 -9.99
N ALA A 111 18.30 -9.42 -10.43
CA ALA A 111 17.12 -9.88 -9.73
C ALA A 111 17.51 -10.52 -8.38
N ALA A 112 17.02 -9.98 -7.26
CA ALA A 112 17.24 -10.60 -5.96
C ALA A 112 16.57 -11.97 -5.86
N ASP A 113 17.28 -12.93 -5.28
CA ASP A 113 16.79 -14.29 -5.05
C ASP A 113 15.89 -14.35 -3.79
N ARG A 114 15.09 -15.41 -3.63
CA ARG A 114 14.19 -15.57 -2.47
C ARG A 114 14.94 -15.70 -1.15
N THR A 115 16.14 -16.28 -1.17
CA THR A 115 17.03 -16.41 -0.01
C THR A 115 17.54 -15.06 0.49
N GLU A 116 17.66 -14.09 -0.41
CA GLU A 116 18.12 -12.72 -0.15
C GLU A 116 16.98 -11.81 0.38
N TRP A 117 15.72 -12.28 0.40
CA TRP A 117 14.61 -11.48 0.91
C TRP A 117 14.76 -11.19 2.40
N LEU A 118 14.40 -9.96 2.80
CA LEU A 118 14.48 -9.60 4.21
C LEU A 118 13.61 -10.54 5.05
N PRO A 119 14.14 -11.11 6.16
CA PRO A 119 13.34 -11.93 7.07
C PRO A 119 12.29 -11.07 7.81
N LEU A 120 11.29 -11.72 8.39
CA LEU A 120 10.17 -11.03 9.05
C LEU A 120 10.63 -10.21 10.26
N ARG A 121 11.52 -10.77 11.11
CA ARG A 121 12.13 -10.06 12.24
C ARG A 121 12.86 -8.78 11.79
N ALA A 122 13.71 -8.86 10.77
CA ALA A 122 14.41 -7.69 10.21
C ALA A 122 13.46 -6.64 9.60
N ARG A 123 12.29 -7.04 9.10
CA ARG A 123 11.26 -6.11 8.59
C ARG A 123 10.55 -5.35 9.70
N LEU A 124 10.38 -5.99 10.85
CA LEU A 124 9.78 -5.40 12.05
C LEU A 124 10.79 -4.55 12.82
N GLY A 125 12.08 -4.90 12.75
CA GLY A 125 13.15 -4.22 13.46
C GLY A 125 12.90 -4.25 14.97
N GLU A 126 13.09 -3.13 15.66
CA GLU A 126 12.86 -3.02 17.11
C GLU A 126 11.46 -3.45 17.56
N ARG A 127 10.46 -3.43 16.68
CA ARG A 127 9.09 -3.85 17.00
C ARG A 127 8.94 -5.35 17.24
N SER A 128 9.85 -6.18 16.71
CA SER A 128 9.80 -7.62 16.99
C SER A 128 10.12 -7.89 18.45
N GLU A 129 11.12 -7.18 18.99
CA GLU A 129 11.54 -7.34 20.39
C GLU A 129 10.40 -6.89 21.32
N THR A 130 9.84 -5.71 21.08
CA THR A 130 8.67 -5.23 21.86
C THR A 130 7.47 -6.17 21.75
N PHE A 131 7.29 -6.84 20.61
CA PHE A 131 6.20 -7.80 20.44
C PHE A 131 6.47 -9.10 21.20
N LEU A 132 7.71 -9.58 21.21
CA LEU A 132 8.12 -10.79 21.93
C LEU A 132 8.11 -10.59 23.45
N ASP A 133 8.40 -9.37 23.91
CA ASP A 133 8.35 -8.99 25.33
C ASP A 133 6.92 -9.01 25.91
N LEU A 134 5.89 -9.04 25.06
CA LEU A 134 4.50 -9.12 25.53
C LEU A 134 4.22 -10.51 26.13
N PRO A 135 3.44 -10.58 27.23
CA PRO A 135 3.15 -11.85 27.90
C PRO A 135 2.45 -12.82 26.92
N GLY A 136 3.03 -14.01 26.78
CA GLY A 136 2.52 -15.07 25.91
C GLY A 136 2.94 -14.96 24.42
N MET A 137 3.68 -13.93 24.02
CA MET A 137 4.11 -13.76 22.63
C MET A 137 5.45 -14.41 22.28
N GLY A 138 6.21 -14.90 23.27
CA GLY A 138 7.46 -15.63 23.04
C GLY A 138 7.31 -16.87 22.15
N VAL A 139 6.12 -17.48 22.09
CA VAL A 139 5.84 -18.64 21.21
C VAL A 139 5.97 -18.30 19.71
N PHE A 140 5.91 -17.01 19.34
CA PHE A 140 6.06 -16.56 17.97
C PHE A 140 7.51 -16.31 17.55
N GLU A 141 8.49 -16.53 18.43
CA GLU A 141 9.91 -16.36 18.10
C GLU A 141 10.32 -17.17 16.87
N ASN A 142 9.92 -18.46 16.84
CA ASN A 142 10.16 -19.34 15.69
C ASN A 142 9.48 -18.86 14.40
N ALA A 143 8.31 -18.22 14.51
CA ALA A 143 7.56 -17.69 13.37
C ALA A 143 8.16 -16.37 12.83
N LEU A 144 8.76 -15.56 13.70
CA LEU A 144 9.44 -14.31 13.34
C LEU A 144 10.79 -14.57 12.65
N GLY A 145 11.36 -15.77 12.88
CA GLY A 145 12.64 -16.21 12.35
C GLY A 145 13.78 -15.92 13.31
N GLY A 146 14.83 -16.75 13.24
CA GLY A 146 16.01 -16.61 14.08
C GLY A 146 16.70 -15.24 13.93
N GLU A 147 17.49 -14.88 14.95
CA GLU A 147 18.23 -13.61 15.02
C GLU A 147 19.26 -13.44 13.91
N GLU A 148 19.71 -14.55 13.32
CA GLU A 148 20.78 -14.52 12.35
C GLU A 148 20.36 -13.81 11.06
N PRO A 149 21.07 -12.72 10.68
CA PRO A 149 20.82 -12.05 9.42
C PRO A 149 21.13 -13.03 8.28
N LYS A 150 20.12 -13.31 7.45
CA LYS A 150 20.31 -14.15 6.26
C LYS A 150 21.46 -13.59 5.42
N PRO A 151 22.34 -14.46 4.88
CA PRO A 151 23.42 -14.04 4.02
C PRO A 151 22.83 -13.28 2.82
N THR A 152 23.09 -11.98 2.78
CA THR A 152 22.62 -11.11 1.71
C THR A 152 23.73 -10.98 0.68
N ALA A 153 23.39 -10.99 -0.61
CA ALA A 153 24.36 -10.78 -1.67
C ALA A 153 24.93 -9.34 -1.63
N GLY A 154 26.23 -9.24 -1.35
CA GLY A 154 26.97 -7.97 -1.38
C GLY A 154 27.03 -7.26 -0.02
N ARG A 155 27.66 -6.08 -0.03
CA ARG A 155 27.83 -5.24 1.17
C ARG A 155 26.61 -4.34 1.35
N PRO A 156 26.12 -4.08 2.58
CA PRO A 156 25.08 -3.09 2.81
C PRO A 156 25.52 -1.73 2.27
N ALA A 157 24.70 -1.16 1.38
CA ALA A 157 24.90 0.18 0.87
C ALA A 157 24.38 1.19 1.90
N LYS A 158 25.30 1.92 2.55
CA LYS A 158 24.92 3.09 3.36
C LYS A 158 24.58 4.23 2.40
N LEU A 159 23.29 4.48 2.22
CA LEU A 159 22.82 5.65 1.48
C LEU A 159 23.00 6.88 2.36
N ASP A 160 24.03 7.69 2.09
CA ASP A 160 24.11 9.07 2.63
C ASP A 160 23.11 9.92 1.86
N SER A 161 21.82 9.77 2.19
CA SER A 161 20.75 10.56 1.58
C SER A 161 20.76 11.97 2.19
N ARG A 162 21.61 12.85 1.66
CA ARG A 162 21.57 14.28 2.02
C ARG A 162 20.38 14.92 1.32
N PRO A 163 19.37 15.45 2.03
CA PRO A 163 18.29 16.19 1.41
C PRO A 163 18.90 17.46 0.80
N ARG A 164 19.02 17.48 -0.54
CA ARG A 164 19.40 18.68 -1.27
C ARG A 164 18.12 19.42 -1.64
N LEU A 165 17.90 20.59 -1.04
CA LEU A 165 16.91 21.53 -1.55
C LEU A 165 17.42 22.06 -2.89
N TYR A 166 16.84 21.56 -3.97
CA TYR A 166 17.10 22.10 -5.30
C TYR A 166 16.21 23.31 -5.52
N GLY A 167 16.83 24.47 -5.77
CA GLY A 167 16.11 25.66 -6.19
C GLY A 167 15.35 25.44 -7.51
N PRO A 168 14.31 26.24 -7.79
CA PRO A 168 13.47 26.10 -8.99
C PRO A 168 14.28 26.01 -10.28
N ASP A 169 15.36 26.79 -10.40
CA ASP A 169 16.24 26.82 -11.56
C ASP A 169 17.00 25.52 -11.77
N HIS A 170 17.42 24.87 -10.67
CA HIS A 170 18.15 23.61 -10.73
C HIS A 170 17.22 22.47 -11.16
N VAL A 171 15.95 22.50 -10.75
CA VAL A 171 14.91 21.58 -11.20
C VAL A 171 14.59 21.80 -12.68
N TYR A 172 14.48 23.05 -13.13
CA TYR A 172 14.22 23.39 -14.53
C TYR A 172 15.34 22.88 -15.46
N ARG A 173 16.61 23.14 -15.09
CA ARG A 173 17.78 22.66 -15.86
C ARG A 173 17.87 21.13 -15.92
N ALA A 174 17.63 20.45 -14.80
CA ALA A 174 17.62 18.99 -14.76
C ALA A 174 16.56 18.42 -15.72
N ARG A 175 15.34 18.99 -15.71
CA ARG A 175 14.25 18.57 -16.60
C ARG A 175 14.58 18.78 -18.08
N MET A 176 15.25 19.88 -18.42
CA MET A 176 15.69 20.15 -19.80
C MET A 176 16.78 19.18 -20.27
N ARG A 177 17.69 18.76 -19.40
CA ARG A 177 18.71 17.73 -19.71
C ARG A 177 18.08 16.36 -19.96
N THR A 178 17.12 15.93 -19.14
CA THR A 178 16.43 14.65 -19.36
C THR A 178 15.62 14.66 -20.68
N ARG A 179 15.04 15.81 -21.03
CA ARG A 179 14.23 15.96 -22.26
C ARG A 179 15.09 15.98 -23.53
N SER A 180 16.28 16.58 -23.47
CA SER A 180 17.24 16.56 -24.59
C SER A 180 17.86 15.17 -24.79
N GLY A 181 18.22 14.47 -23.72
CA GLY A 181 18.69 13.07 -23.79
C GLY A 181 17.66 12.13 -24.44
N ARG A 182 16.38 12.24 -24.04
CA ARG A 182 15.28 11.46 -24.65
C ARG A 182 15.02 11.79 -26.14
N ARG A 183 15.35 13.01 -26.58
CA ARG A 183 15.20 13.43 -27.97
C ARG A 183 16.35 12.92 -28.84
N ALA A 184 17.53 12.71 -28.26
CA ALA A 184 18.68 12.13 -28.93
C ALA A 184 18.56 10.60 -29.09
N GLU A 185 17.87 9.91 -28.16
CA GLU A 185 17.57 8.47 -28.26
C GLU A 185 16.37 8.12 -29.15
N ALA A 186 15.55 9.10 -29.56
CA ALA A 186 14.45 8.85 -30.47
C ALA A 186 15.00 8.65 -31.90
N PRO A 187 14.77 7.48 -32.55
CA PRO A 187 15.22 7.28 -33.92
C PRO A 187 14.53 8.32 -34.83
N PRO A 188 15.23 8.84 -35.85
CA PRO A 188 14.66 9.83 -36.76
C PRO A 188 13.41 9.24 -37.42
N ALA A 189 12.29 9.96 -37.30
CA ALA A 189 11.02 9.57 -37.91
C ALA A 189 11.21 9.39 -39.42
N ALA A 190 11.19 8.13 -39.88
CA ALA A 190 11.18 7.79 -41.28
C ALA A 190 9.83 8.24 -41.89
N GLY A 191 9.86 9.17 -42.83
CA GLY A 191 8.66 9.47 -43.63
C GLY A 191 8.58 10.89 -44.16
N ALA A 192 9.33 11.19 -45.22
CA ALA A 192 8.95 12.23 -46.18
C ALA A 192 9.42 11.83 -47.60
N LYS A 193 8.81 10.79 -48.18
CA LYS A 193 8.83 10.61 -49.64
C LYS A 193 7.94 11.69 -50.25
N LYS A 194 8.57 12.77 -50.73
CA LYS A 194 7.93 13.76 -51.60
C LYS A 194 7.81 13.12 -52.99
N GLY A 195 6.60 12.68 -53.33
CA GLY A 195 6.23 12.43 -54.72
C GLY A 195 5.81 13.75 -55.35
N THR A 196 6.45 14.10 -56.46
CA THR A 196 5.96 15.08 -57.42
C THR A 196 6.00 14.43 -58.79
N ARG A 197 4.82 14.39 -59.40
CA ARG A 197 4.58 14.13 -60.83
C ARG A 197 5.36 15.11 -61.69
#